data_AF-A0A843HSG5-F1
#
_entry.id   AF-A0A843HSG5-F1
#
_cell.length_a   1.000
_cell.length_b   1.000
_cell.length_c   1.000
_cell.angle_alpha   90.00
_cell.angle_beta   90.00
_cell.angle_gamma   90.00
#
_symmetry.space_group_name_H-M   'P 1'
#
loop_
_entity.id
_entity.type
_entity.pdbx_description
1 polymer ?
#
loop_
_entity_poly.entity_id
_entity_poly.type
_entity_poly.pdbx_seq_one_letter_code
_entity_poly.pdbx_strand_id
1 'polypeptide(L)'
;MTNKEFVSQAKTIATSNTAYAKGTFGQKWTKTLANQKKKQYPEFYSDDVIASLNKKAEAGALYVFDCVGLIKAIMWNWPNVKYKSNGLDDVNDQGLWDKYCVDKSKDFSNIMPGEIMHIKGHVGIYIGDDKVIEATNKWTKNVLVSSINKQDKYYRSWSEHGKFNLLKYEGIATPKADYILYVVKRGDTLSSIAKKHNTTWQRIFAANPDIVNPNLIYVGQKIKIK
;
A
#
# COMPACT_ATOMS: atom_id res chain seq x y z
N MET A 1 -7.44 -15.45 3.53
CA MET A 1 -8.17 -14.20 3.83
C MET A 1 -8.53 -13.50 2.52
N THR A 2 -9.49 -12.61 2.53
CA THR A 2 -9.87 -11.81 1.36
C THR A 2 -8.98 -10.57 1.23
N ASN A 3 -8.90 -9.99 0.04
CA ASN A 3 -8.19 -8.71 -0.15
C ASN A 3 -8.81 -7.57 0.68
N LYS A 4 -10.13 -7.57 0.89
CA LYS A 4 -10.83 -6.61 1.74
C LYS A 4 -10.43 -6.73 3.21
N GLU A 5 -10.37 -7.96 3.73
CA GLU A 5 -9.89 -8.23 5.10
C GLU A 5 -8.43 -7.78 5.27
N PHE A 6 -7.58 -8.09 4.29
CA PHE A 6 -6.16 -7.72 4.29
C PHE A 6 -5.97 -6.20 4.33
N VAL A 7 -6.68 -5.47 3.46
CA VAL A 7 -6.68 -3.99 3.46
C VAL A 7 -7.25 -3.42 4.75
N SER A 8 -8.32 -4.01 5.30
CA SER A 8 -8.89 -3.57 6.57
C SER A 8 -7.90 -3.71 7.72
N GLN A 9 -7.17 -4.82 7.80
CA GLN A 9 -6.13 -4.99 8.82
C GLN A 9 -4.97 -4.01 8.64
N ALA A 10 -4.52 -3.78 7.40
CA ALA A 10 -3.49 -2.78 7.13
C ALA A 10 -3.92 -1.38 7.60
N LYS A 11 -5.18 -0.98 7.36
CA LYS A 11 -5.75 0.29 7.84
C LYS A 11 -5.77 0.37 9.37
N THR A 12 -6.19 -0.70 10.05
CA THR A 12 -6.14 -0.78 11.52
C THR A 12 -4.72 -0.61 12.06
N ILE A 13 -3.73 -1.23 11.43
CA ILE A 13 -2.33 -1.08 11.84
C ILE A 13 -1.85 0.37 11.61
N ALA A 14 -2.17 0.98 10.47
CA ALA A 14 -1.75 2.34 10.14
C ALA A 14 -2.33 3.41 11.08
N THR A 15 -3.48 3.16 11.72
CA THR A 15 -4.08 4.05 12.73
C THR A 15 -3.70 3.70 14.17
N SER A 16 -2.97 2.61 14.39
CA SER A 16 -2.48 2.19 15.70
C SER A 16 -1.17 2.91 16.08
N ASN A 17 -0.78 2.81 17.36
CA ASN A 17 0.54 3.28 17.80
C ASN A 17 1.65 2.34 17.26
N THR A 18 2.23 2.70 16.13
CA THR A 18 3.22 1.88 15.42
C THR A 18 4.55 2.60 15.21
N ALA A 19 5.64 1.86 15.02
CA ALA A 19 6.92 2.41 14.57
C ALA A 19 7.61 1.48 13.55
N TYR A 20 8.45 2.07 12.72
CA TYR A 20 9.34 1.30 11.84
C TYR A 20 10.52 0.75 12.65
N ALA A 21 10.75 -0.56 12.59
CA ALA A 21 11.92 -1.21 13.17
C ALA A 21 12.37 -2.40 12.31
N LYS A 22 13.60 -2.37 11.80
CA LYS A 22 14.16 -3.39 10.90
C LYS A 22 14.11 -4.79 11.53
N GLY A 23 13.61 -5.77 10.77
CA GLY A 23 13.53 -7.17 11.18
C GLY A 23 12.42 -7.45 12.20
N THR A 24 11.34 -6.69 12.21
CA THR A 24 10.20 -6.87 13.13
C THR A 24 8.89 -7.03 12.36
N PHE A 25 7.93 -7.74 12.94
CA PHE A 25 6.69 -8.14 12.26
C PHE A 25 5.45 -7.95 13.15
N GLY A 26 5.33 -6.79 13.78
CA GLY A 26 4.16 -6.40 14.60
C GLY A 26 4.26 -6.79 16.07
N GLN A 27 5.46 -7.10 16.55
CA GLN A 27 5.73 -7.37 17.96
C GLN A 27 5.59 -6.08 18.78
N LYS A 28 5.19 -6.20 20.06
CA LYS A 28 5.27 -5.07 21.00
C LYS A 28 6.74 -4.72 21.25
N TRP A 29 7.07 -3.43 21.21
CA TRP A 29 8.39 -2.94 21.57
C TRP A 29 8.62 -3.11 23.07
N THR A 30 9.74 -3.74 23.44
CA THR A 30 10.16 -3.98 24.82
C THR A 30 11.68 -3.83 24.94
N LYS A 31 12.20 -3.66 26.16
CA LYS A 31 13.65 -3.66 26.40
C LYS A 31 14.32 -4.94 25.89
N THR A 32 13.65 -6.09 26.07
CA THR A 32 14.14 -7.39 25.57
C THR A 32 14.25 -7.39 24.05
N LEU A 33 13.22 -6.93 23.35
CA LEU A 33 13.24 -6.83 21.89
C LEU A 33 14.30 -5.84 21.40
N ALA A 34 14.44 -4.69 22.09
CA ALA A 34 15.47 -3.70 21.77
C ALA A 34 16.88 -4.30 21.83
N ASN A 35 17.22 -5.03 22.90
CA ASN A 35 18.52 -5.67 23.07
C ASN A 35 18.77 -6.75 22.00
N GLN A 36 17.75 -7.57 21.69
CA GLN A 36 17.84 -8.56 20.62
C GLN A 36 18.12 -7.89 19.27
N LYS A 37 17.42 -6.80 18.96
CA LYS A 37 17.57 -6.09 17.69
C LYS A 37 18.87 -5.31 17.58
N LYS A 38 19.36 -4.72 18.68
CA LYS A 38 20.71 -4.13 18.75
C LYS A 38 21.80 -5.14 18.44
N LYS A 39 21.70 -6.37 18.97
CA LYS A 39 22.64 -7.45 18.66
C LYS A 39 22.54 -7.91 17.20
N GLN A 40 21.32 -7.98 16.65
CA GLN A 40 21.08 -8.48 15.30
C GLN A 40 21.44 -7.47 14.19
N TYR A 41 21.17 -6.19 14.42
CA TYR A 41 21.39 -5.11 13.45
C TYR A 41 22.01 -3.86 14.12
N PRO A 42 23.25 -3.96 14.62
CA PRO A 42 23.87 -2.88 15.40
C PRO A 42 23.98 -1.56 14.63
N GLU A 43 24.16 -1.61 13.31
CA GLU A 43 24.21 -0.41 12.45
C GLU A 43 22.85 0.31 12.34
N PHE A 44 21.75 -0.41 12.55
CA PHE A 44 20.40 0.17 12.47
C PHE A 44 19.91 0.67 13.83
N TYR A 45 20.26 -0.04 14.90
CA TYR A 45 19.78 0.23 16.26
C TYR A 45 20.85 0.90 17.11
N SER A 46 21.14 2.17 16.80
CA SER A 46 21.93 3.04 17.67
C SER A 46 21.21 3.31 19.00
N ASP A 47 21.95 3.80 20.00
CA ASP A 47 21.37 4.17 21.28
C ASP A 47 20.27 5.23 21.16
N ASP A 48 20.43 6.20 20.25
CA ASP A 48 19.40 7.22 19.97
C ASP A 48 18.13 6.62 19.37
N VAL A 49 18.27 5.65 18.45
CA VAL A 49 17.11 4.97 17.85
C VAL A 49 16.35 4.20 18.93
N ILE A 50 17.07 3.47 19.79
CA ILE A 50 16.46 2.72 20.89
C ILE A 50 15.80 3.65 21.90
N ALA A 51 16.46 4.74 22.28
CA ALA A 51 15.90 5.75 23.19
C ALA A 51 14.62 6.37 22.61
N SER A 52 14.60 6.70 21.32
CA SER A 52 13.41 7.23 20.64
C SER A 52 12.25 6.23 20.64
N LEU A 53 12.50 4.94 20.41
CA LEU A 53 11.47 3.90 20.43
C LEU A 53 10.96 3.64 21.85
N ASN A 54 11.86 3.62 22.84
CA ASN A 54 11.50 3.49 24.25
C ASN A 54 10.58 4.63 24.70
N LYS A 55 10.94 5.88 24.38
CA LYS A 55 10.10 7.06 24.67
C LYS A 55 8.72 6.94 24.04
N LYS A 56 8.62 6.44 22.81
CA LYS A 56 7.32 6.23 22.16
C LYS A 56 6.49 5.13 22.82
N ALA A 57 7.13 4.11 23.39
CA ALA A 57 6.46 3.04 24.12
C ALA A 57 5.97 3.46 25.52
N GLU A 58 6.46 4.58 26.07
CA GLU A 58 5.95 5.15 27.33
C GLU A 58 4.52 5.67 27.20
N ALA A 59 4.11 6.11 26.00
CA ALA A 59 2.75 6.58 25.72
C ALA A 59 1.71 5.44 25.58
N GLY A 60 2.15 4.18 25.65
CA GLY A 60 1.30 3.00 25.51
C GLY A 60 1.92 1.93 24.61
N ALA A 61 1.20 0.83 24.40
CA ALA A 61 1.69 -0.30 23.61
C ALA A 61 2.12 0.16 22.20
N LEU A 62 3.42 0.07 21.93
CA LEU A 62 4.03 0.39 20.64
C LEU A 62 4.27 -0.91 19.86
N TYR A 63 3.68 -1.03 18.67
CA TYR A 63 3.91 -2.18 17.79
C TYR A 63 4.89 -1.82 16.67
N VAL A 64 5.88 -2.67 16.44
CA VAL A 64 6.97 -2.38 15.50
C VAL A 64 6.96 -3.29 14.27
N PHE A 65 7.22 -2.70 13.10
CA PHE A 65 7.18 -3.39 11.81
C PHE A 65 8.34 -2.92 10.92
N ASP A 66 8.88 -3.80 10.08
CA ASP A 66 9.50 -3.38 8.82
C ASP A 66 8.51 -3.54 7.64
N CYS A 67 8.94 -3.23 6.42
CA CYS A 67 8.05 -3.20 5.25
C CYS A 67 7.39 -4.56 4.97
N VAL A 68 8.18 -5.63 4.96
CA VAL A 68 7.65 -7.00 4.75
C VAL A 68 6.98 -7.51 6.01
N GLY A 69 7.50 -7.14 7.18
CA GLY A 69 6.99 -7.46 8.50
C GLY A 69 5.58 -6.96 8.74
N LEU A 70 5.17 -5.84 8.11
CA LEU A 70 3.78 -5.40 8.06
C LEU A 70 2.88 -6.45 7.40
N ILE A 71 3.28 -6.93 6.21
CA ILE A 71 2.52 -7.93 5.44
C ILE A 71 2.52 -9.28 6.18
N LYS A 72 3.68 -9.69 6.71
CA LYS A 72 3.81 -10.89 7.55
C LYS A 72 2.94 -10.80 8.80
N ALA A 73 2.87 -9.66 9.47
CA ALA A 73 2.06 -9.52 10.67
C ALA A 73 0.58 -9.81 10.37
N ILE A 74 0.04 -9.20 9.32
CA ILE A 74 -1.35 -9.41 8.88
C ILE A 74 -1.57 -10.89 8.54
N MET A 75 -0.70 -11.47 7.69
CA MET A 75 -0.80 -12.87 7.31
C MET A 75 -0.60 -13.80 8.49
N TRP A 76 0.19 -13.43 9.49
CA TRP A 76 0.42 -14.22 10.69
C TRP A 76 -0.59 -13.93 11.80
N ASN A 77 -1.72 -13.30 11.48
CA ASN A 77 -2.86 -13.09 12.38
C ASN A 77 -2.56 -12.11 13.53
N TRP A 78 -1.90 -10.99 13.23
CA TRP A 78 -1.72 -9.87 14.16
C TRP A 78 -3.06 -9.40 14.75
N PRO A 79 -3.12 -9.02 16.05
CA PRO A 79 -2.02 -8.84 17.00
C PRO A 79 -1.48 -10.13 17.62
N ASN A 80 -2.15 -11.26 17.44
CA ASN A 80 -1.79 -12.56 18.00
C ASN A 80 -0.93 -13.36 17.00
N VAL A 81 0.23 -12.80 16.67
CA VAL A 81 1.12 -13.34 15.63
C VAL A 81 1.46 -14.80 15.87
N LYS A 82 1.12 -15.67 14.91
CA LYS A 82 1.57 -17.06 14.81
C LYS A 82 2.61 -17.16 13.70
N TYR A 83 3.88 -17.25 14.08
CA TYR A 83 5.01 -17.22 13.15
C TYR A 83 4.86 -18.27 12.02
N LYS A 84 5.08 -17.85 10.77
CA LYS A 84 4.94 -18.69 9.55
C LYS A 84 3.56 -19.34 9.37
N SER A 85 2.49 -18.71 9.86
CA SER A 85 1.12 -19.19 9.65
C SER A 85 0.49 -18.66 8.35
N ASN A 86 -0.67 -19.23 7.97
CA ASN A 86 -1.47 -18.84 6.81
C ASN A 86 -0.70 -18.82 5.47
N GLY A 87 0.26 -19.74 5.31
CA GLY A 87 0.94 -20.00 4.04
C GLY A 87 2.06 -19.02 3.67
N LEU A 88 2.31 -17.98 4.48
CA LEU A 88 3.41 -17.05 4.24
C LEU A 88 4.66 -17.42 5.03
N ASP A 89 5.74 -17.72 4.32
CA ASP A 89 7.05 -17.99 4.89
C ASP A 89 7.73 -16.71 5.43
N ASP A 90 8.78 -16.89 6.23
CA ASP A 90 9.63 -15.78 6.67
C ASP A 90 10.62 -15.37 5.56
N VAL A 91 10.15 -14.52 4.66
CA VAL A 91 10.89 -14.03 3.47
C VAL A 91 11.27 -12.56 3.57
N ASN A 92 12.31 -12.11 2.89
CA ASN A 92 12.56 -10.68 2.71
C ASN A 92 11.63 -10.09 1.62
N ASP A 93 11.84 -8.83 1.24
CA ASP A 93 11.01 -8.10 0.27
C ASP A 93 11.08 -8.75 -1.11
N GLN A 94 12.28 -9.09 -1.57
CA GLN A 94 12.49 -9.80 -2.82
C GLN A 94 11.85 -11.20 -2.81
N GLY A 95 12.00 -11.95 -1.72
CA GLY A 95 11.38 -13.27 -1.58
C GLY A 95 9.85 -13.20 -1.53
N LEU A 96 9.26 -12.17 -0.90
CA LEU A 96 7.83 -11.91 -0.97
C LEU A 96 7.39 -11.64 -2.42
N TRP A 97 8.11 -10.77 -3.11
CA TRP A 97 7.84 -10.39 -4.48
C TRP A 97 7.95 -11.57 -5.45
N ASP A 98 9.00 -12.37 -5.36
CA ASP A 98 9.27 -13.44 -6.31
C ASP A 98 8.38 -14.65 -6.10
N LYS A 99 8.13 -15.04 -4.84
CA LYS A 99 7.39 -16.26 -4.52
C LYS A 99 5.88 -16.07 -4.46
N TYR A 100 5.42 -14.89 -4.03
CA TYR A 100 4.01 -14.69 -3.69
C TYR A 100 3.29 -13.62 -4.50
N CYS A 101 4.00 -12.79 -5.26
CA CYS A 101 3.35 -11.83 -6.15
C CYS A 101 3.24 -12.42 -7.57
N VAL A 102 2.03 -12.43 -8.10
CA VAL A 102 1.68 -12.85 -9.47
C VAL A 102 1.04 -11.68 -10.22
N ASP A 103 0.75 -11.84 -11.52
CA ASP A 103 0.17 -10.76 -12.35
C ASP A 103 0.94 -9.44 -12.24
N LYS A 104 2.28 -9.50 -12.18
CA LYS A 104 3.15 -8.33 -11.95
C LYS A 104 3.02 -7.33 -13.10
N SER A 105 2.83 -6.06 -12.77
CA SER A 105 2.61 -5.00 -13.74
C SER A 105 3.30 -3.70 -13.34
N LYS A 106 3.62 -2.90 -14.36
CA LYS A 106 4.05 -1.49 -14.25
C LYS A 106 2.92 -0.51 -14.53
N ASP A 107 1.78 -1.01 -15.00
CA ASP A 107 0.57 -0.22 -15.27
C ASP A 107 -0.36 -0.21 -14.05
N PHE A 108 -0.31 0.89 -13.31
CA PHE A 108 -1.14 1.12 -12.12
C PHE A 108 -2.60 1.47 -12.44
N SER A 109 -3.03 1.50 -13.71
CA SER A 109 -4.41 1.87 -14.07
C SER A 109 -5.47 0.86 -13.60
N ASN A 110 -5.08 -0.41 -13.40
CA ASN A 110 -5.97 -1.51 -13.03
C ASN A 110 -5.59 -2.18 -11.70
N ILE A 111 -4.73 -1.53 -10.90
CA ILE A 111 -4.31 -2.07 -9.61
C ILE A 111 -5.49 -2.20 -8.65
N MET A 112 -5.60 -3.36 -7.99
CA MET A 112 -6.66 -3.66 -7.04
C MET A 112 -6.22 -3.49 -5.59
N PRO A 113 -7.09 -3.01 -4.68
CA PRO A 113 -6.82 -3.03 -3.25
C PRO A 113 -6.41 -4.43 -2.77
N GLY A 114 -5.31 -4.49 -2.02
CA GLY A 114 -4.67 -5.71 -1.54
C GLY A 114 -3.48 -6.18 -2.37
N GLU A 115 -3.26 -5.61 -3.56
CA GLU A 115 -2.01 -5.83 -4.31
C GLU A 115 -0.79 -5.27 -3.58
N ILE A 116 0.35 -5.95 -3.78
CA ILE A 116 1.64 -5.57 -3.21
C ILE A 116 2.29 -4.56 -4.15
N MET A 117 2.64 -3.40 -3.61
CA MET A 117 3.44 -2.38 -4.26
C MET A 117 4.92 -2.71 -4.06
N HIS A 118 5.74 -2.56 -5.09
CA HIS A 118 7.15 -2.93 -5.03
C HIS A 118 8.06 -1.88 -5.67
N ILE A 119 9.18 -1.62 -5.00
CA ILE A 119 10.42 -1.05 -5.52
C ILE A 119 11.56 -1.88 -4.94
N LYS A 120 12.73 -1.89 -5.59
CA LYS A 120 13.89 -2.62 -5.08
C LYS A 120 14.15 -2.29 -3.60
N GLY A 121 14.09 -3.30 -2.73
CA GLY A 121 14.35 -3.16 -1.29
C GLY A 121 13.13 -2.77 -0.44
N HIS A 122 11.94 -2.61 -1.01
CA HIS A 122 10.79 -2.11 -0.26
C HIS A 122 9.43 -2.52 -0.84
N VAL A 123 8.48 -2.78 0.05
CA VAL A 123 7.10 -3.19 -0.29
C VAL A 123 6.06 -2.40 0.47
N GLY A 124 4.84 -2.36 -0.07
CA GLY A 124 3.66 -1.75 0.55
C GLY A 124 2.38 -2.43 0.09
N ILE A 125 1.25 -2.05 0.69
CA ILE A 125 -0.06 -2.61 0.41
C ILE A 125 -0.92 -1.54 -0.26
N TYR A 126 -1.33 -1.73 -1.50
CA TYR A 126 -2.27 -0.81 -2.15
C TYR A 126 -3.65 -0.92 -1.50
N ILE A 127 -4.28 0.21 -1.18
CA ILE A 127 -5.55 0.25 -0.44
C ILE A 127 -6.70 0.95 -1.20
N GLY A 128 -6.48 1.29 -2.47
CA GLY A 128 -7.40 2.09 -3.28
C GLY A 128 -7.06 3.58 -3.27
N ASP A 129 -7.69 4.34 -4.17
CA ASP A 129 -7.61 5.82 -4.23
C ASP A 129 -6.19 6.40 -4.29
N ASP A 130 -5.30 5.76 -5.06
CA ASP A 130 -3.86 6.07 -5.15
C ASP A 130 -3.08 5.87 -3.82
N LYS A 131 -3.71 5.31 -2.78
CA LYS A 131 -3.11 5.19 -1.45
C LYS A 131 -2.48 3.83 -1.23
N VAL A 132 -1.39 3.85 -0.48
CA VAL A 132 -0.60 2.66 -0.12
C VAL A 132 -0.32 2.71 1.37
N ILE A 133 -0.44 1.58 2.07
CA ILE A 133 0.04 1.47 3.46
C ILE A 133 1.41 0.81 3.45
N GLU A 134 2.37 1.44 4.12
CA GLU A 134 3.75 0.95 4.21
C GLU A 134 4.37 1.26 5.58
N ALA A 135 5.25 0.37 6.04
CA ALA A 135 6.13 0.63 7.17
C ALA A 135 7.47 1.15 6.65
N THR A 136 7.86 2.38 6.97
CA THR A 136 9.09 2.98 6.40
C THR A 136 9.79 3.94 7.36
N ASN A 137 11.12 4.03 7.26
CA ASN A 137 11.95 5.02 7.96
C ASN A 137 12.06 6.37 7.22
N LYS A 138 11.47 6.52 6.02
CA LYS A 138 11.64 7.71 5.17
C LYS A 138 10.99 8.98 5.75
N TRP A 139 9.82 8.85 6.35
CA TRP A 139 9.01 9.99 6.80
C TRP A 139 8.77 9.95 8.32
N THR A 140 7.57 9.58 8.75
CA THR A 140 7.18 9.59 10.16
C THR A 140 7.78 8.44 10.97
N LYS A 141 8.57 7.56 10.33
CA LYS A 141 9.16 6.35 10.93
C LYS A 141 8.11 5.43 11.56
N ASN A 142 6.94 5.29 10.91
CA ASN A 142 5.79 4.49 11.34
C ASN A 142 5.26 3.61 10.20
N VAL A 143 4.21 2.84 10.49
CA VAL A 143 3.25 2.44 9.45
C VAL A 143 2.40 3.65 9.12
N LEU A 144 2.31 4.02 7.85
CA LEU A 144 1.60 5.22 7.39
C LEU A 144 0.94 5.01 6.03
N VAL A 145 0.04 5.93 5.68
CA VAL A 145 -0.57 6.00 4.35
C VAL A 145 0.27 6.89 3.45
N SER A 146 0.91 6.30 2.44
CA SER A 146 1.60 6.97 1.34
C SER A 146 0.72 7.01 0.09
N SER A 147 1.26 7.58 -0.99
CA SER A 147 0.51 7.77 -2.23
C SER A 147 1.37 7.55 -3.48
N ILE A 148 0.74 7.08 -4.55
CA ILE A 148 1.31 7.05 -5.90
C ILE A 148 1.12 8.36 -6.65
N ASN A 149 0.32 9.28 -6.11
CA ASN A 149 0.11 10.62 -6.68
C ASN A 149 1.22 11.58 -6.24
N LYS A 150 1.94 12.16 -7.22
CA LYS A 150 3.06 13.09 -7.01
C LYS A 150 2.73 14.35 -6.22
N GLN A 151 1.46 14.76 -6.17
CA GLN A 151 1.02 15.95 -5.43
C GLN A 151 0.85 15.69 -3.93
N ASP A 152 0.78 14.42 -3.51
CA ASP A 152 0.52 14.08 -2.10
C ASP A 152 1.80 14.16 -1.25
N LYS A 153 1.63 14.58 0.02
CA LYS A 153 2.72 14.77 0.99
C LYS A 153 3.66 13.57 1.13
N TYR A 154 3.10 12.36 1.13
CA TYR A 154 3.83 11.10 1.25
C TYR A 154 3.88 10.35 -0.08
N TYR A 155 4.27 11.06 -1.15
CA TYR A 155 4.44 10.46 -2.46
C TYR A 155 5.61 9.48 -2.51
N ARG A 156 5.36 8.29 -3.08
CA ARG A 156 6.40 7.33 -3.48
C ARG A 156 6.24 6.94 -4.93
N SER A 157 7.35 7.00 -5.66
CA SER A 157 7.46 6.47 -7.02
C SER A 157 7.61 4.95 -6.97
N TRP A 158 6.50 4.23 -6.85
CA TRP A 158 6.49 2.78 -6.95
C TRP A 158 6.82 2.33 -8.38
N SER A 159 7.56 1.23 -8.55
CA SER A 159 7.96 0.76 -9.88
C SER A 159 7.01 -0.29 -10.42
N GLU A 160 6.53 -1.17 -9.56
CA GLU A 160 5.70 -2.32 -9.95
C GLU A 160 4.65 -2.60 -8.87
N HIS A 161 3.62 -3.34 -9.26
CA HIS A 161 2.67 -3.97 -8.34
C HIS A 161 2.35 -5.39 -8.79
N GLY A 162 1.80 -6.20 -7.91
CA GLY A 162 1.34 -7.54 -8.25
C GLY A 162 0.32 -8.08 -7.26
N LYS A 163 -0.50 -9.02 -7.73
CA LYS A 163 -1.46 -9.72 -6.89
C LYS A 163 -0.77 -10.64 -5.90
N PHE A 164 -1.17 -10.53 -4.64
CA PHE A 164 -0.68 -11.42 -3.59
C PHE A 164 -1.44 -12.73 -3.65
N ASN A 165 -0.78 -13.81 -4.08
CA ASN A 165 -1.42 -15.10 -4.39
C ASN A 165 -2.02 -15.83 -3.16
N LEU A 166 -1.78 -15.34 -1.95
CA LEU A 166 -2.39 -15.83 -0.71
C LEU A 166 -3.74 -15.16 -0.38
N LEU A 167 -4.16 -14.18 -1.17
CA LEU A 167 -5.44 -13.49 -1.00
C LEU A 167 -6.49 -14.03 -1.96
N LYS A 168 -7.72 -14.16 -1.46
CA LYS A 168 -8.91 -14.25 -2.32
C LYS A 168 -9.34 -12.82 -2.68
N TYR A 169 -9.17 -12.44 -3.93
CA TYR A 169 -9.60 -11.12 -4.39
C TYR A 169 -11.12 -11.10 -4.61
N GLU A 170 -11.80 -10.29 -3.82
CA GLU A 170 -13.23 -10.03 -3.91
C GLU A 170 -13.48 -8.67 -4.57
N GLY A 171 -14.62 -8.55 -5.24
CA GLY A 171 -14.87 -7.42 -6.13
C GLY A 171 -14.31 -7.63 -7.55
N ILE A 172 -13.71 -8.80 -7.84
CA ILE A 172 -13.58 -9.30 -9.21
C ILE A 172 -14.97 -9.77 -9.67
N ALA A 173 -15.89 -8.84 -9.89
CA ALA A 173 -17.00 -9.16 -10.77
C ALA A 173 -16.39 -9.44 -12.16
N THR A 174 -16.84 -10.49 -12.83
CA THR A 174 -16.70 -10.66 -14.30
C THR A 174 -16.73 -9.30 -14.97
N PRO A 175 -15.81 -8.97 -15.91
CA PRO A 175 -15.38 -7.62 -16.27
C PRO A 175 -16.57 -6.66 -16.43
N LYS A 176 -17.02 -6.13 -15.30
CA LYS A 176 -18.03 -5.11 -15.19
C LYS A 176 -17.19 -3.90 -14.98
N ALA A 177 -16.85 -3.26 -16.10
CA ALA A 177 -16.36 -1.90 -16.18
C ALA A 177 -16.21 -1.24 -14.80
N ASP A 178 -15.00 -1.28 -14.22
CA ASP A 178 -14.62 -0.51 -13.02
C ASP A 178 -14.52 0.99 -13.37
N TYR A 179 -15.44 1.45 -14.22
CA TYR A 179 -15.53 2.80 -14.72
C TYR A 179 -16.99 3.18 -14.84
N ILE A 180 -17.30 4.42 -14.48
CA ILE A 180 -18.55 5.06 -14.87
C ILE A 180 -18.42 5.37 -16.36
N LEU A 181 -19.36 4.87 -17.16
CA LEU A 181 -19.47 5.28 -18.56
C LEU A 181 -20.22 6.61 -18.62
N TYR A 182 -19.49 7.70 -18.85
CA TYR A 182 -20.04 9.04 -18.95
C TYR A 182 -20.23 9.44 -20.41
N VAL A 183 -21.37 10.05 -20.71
CA VAL A 183 -21.65 10.61 -22.03
C VAL A 183 -21.38 12.10 -21.98
N VAL A 184 -20.39 12.55 -22.77
CA VAL A 184 -19.94 13.95 -22.82
C VAL A 184 -21.09 14.86 -23.20
N LYS A 185 -21.32 15.91 -22.41
CA LYS A 185 -22.35 16.93 -22.64
C LYS A 185 -21.71 18.22 -23.17
N ARG A 186 -22.53 19.08 -23.77
CA ARG A 186 -22.08 20.38 -24.27
C ARG A 186 -21.43 21.20 -23.15
N GLY A 187 -20.20 21.66 -23.39
CA GLY A 187 -19.43 22.45 -22.43
C GLY A 187 -18.60 21.62 -21.44
N ASP A 188 -18.65 20.29 -21.50
CA ASP A 188 -17.76 19.46 -20.70
C ASP A 188 -16.32 19.52 -21.24
N THR A 189 -15.38 19.54 -20.31
CA THR A 189 -13.95 19.24 -20.50
C THR A 189 -13.57 18.07 -19.61
N LEU A 190 -12.48 17.34 -19.92
CA LEU A 190 -11.98 16.28 -19.05
C LEU A 190 -11.76 16.78 -17.61
N SER A 191 -11.26 18.00 -17.43
CA SER A 191 -11.09 18.63 -16.11
C SER A 191 -12.41 18.88 -15.39
N SER A 192 -13.44 19.37 -16.08
CA SER A 192 -14.76 19.60 -15.48
C SER A 192 -15.45 18.31 -15.07
N ILE A 193 -15.29 17.26 -15.88
CA ILE A 193 -15.84 15.93 -15.62
C ILE A 193 -15.09 15.31 -14.43
N ALA A 194 -13.75 15.35 -14.45
CA ALA A 194 -12.92 14.87 -13.37
C ALA A 194 -13.30 15.49 -12.02
N LYS A 195 -13.51 16.81 -11.99
CA LYS A 195 -13.95 17.53 -10.78
C LYS A 195 -15.31 17.04 -10.27
N LYS A 196 -16.29 16.82 -11.16
CA LYS A 196 -17.63 16.30 -10.80
C LYS A 196 -17.57 14.88 -10.23
N HIS A 197 -16.61 14.08 -10.70
CA HIS A 197 -16.45 12.68 -10.33
C HIS A 197 -15.33 12.44 -9.32
N ASN A 198 -14.83 13.49 -8.67
CA ASN A 198 -13.76 13.42 -7.66
C ASN A 198 -12.52 12.61 -8.12
N THR A 199 -12.15 12.76 -9.39
CA THR A 199 -10.97 12.13 -10.01
C THR A 199 -10.12 13.21 -10.70
N THR A 200 -9.11 12.82 -11.47
CA THR A 200 -8.27 13.76 -12.24
C THR A 200 -8.46 13.58 -13.74
N TRP A 201 -8.27 14.64 -14.52
CA TRP A 201 -8.42 14.54 -15.97
C TRP A 201 -7.40 13.57 -16.57
N GLN A 202 -6.22 13.42 -15.95
CA GLN A 202 -5.18 12.47 -16.34
C GLN A 202 -5.64 11.03 -16.16
N ARG A 203 -6.38 10.72 -15.08
CA ARG A 203 -6.95 9.39 -14.86
C ARG A 203 -8.03 9.07 -15.89
N ILE A 204 -8.91 10.04 -16.19
CA ILE A 204 -9.90 9.88 -17.27
C ILE A 204 -9.18 9.69 -18.61
N PHE A 205 -8.18 10.52 -18.92
CA PHE A 205 -7.42 10.41 -20.16
C PHE A 205 -6.72 9.05 -20.30
N ALA A 206 -6.01 8.61 -19.25
CA ALA A 206 -5.33 7.31 -19.23
C ALA A 206 -6.31 6.13 -19.38
N ALA A 207 -7.54 6.25 -18.89
CA ALA A 207 -8.57 5.22 -19.02
C ALA A 207 -9.20 5.15 -20.42
N ASN A 208 -8.96 6.14 -21.29
CA ASN A 208 -9.56 6.26 -22.62
C ASN A 208 -8.49 6.42 -23.70
N PRO A 209 -7.81 5.33 -24.11
CA PRO A 209 -6.73 5.39 -25.10
C PRO A 209 -7.17 5.91 -26.48
N ASP A 210 -8.48 5.90 -26.77
CA ASP A 210 -9.05 6.45 -28.01
C ASP A 210 -9.07 7.99 -28.03
N ILE A 211 -8.88 8.65 -26.88
CA ILE A 211 -8.72 10.11 -26.81
C ILE A 211 -7.27 10.43 -27.11
N VAL A 212 -6.99 10.97 -28.30
CA VAL A 212 -5.62 11.35 -28.71
C VAL A 212 -5.22 12.71 -28.12
N ASN A 213 -6.16 13.66 -28.06
CA ASN A 213 -5.92 14.99 -27.52
C ASN A 213 -6.80 15.21 -26.27
N PRO A 214 -6.22 15.36 -25.06
CA PRO A 214 -7.00 15.51 -23.82
C PRO A 214 -7.87 16.79 -23.78
N ASN A 215 -7.56 17.78 -24.63
CA ASN A 215 -8.34 19.01 -24.74
C ASN A 215 -9.49 18.91 -25.74
N LEU A 216 -9.64 17.78 -26.45
CA LEU A 216 -10.63 17.59 -27.49
C LEU A 216 -11.47 16.35 -27.22
N ILE A 217 -12.67 16.58 -26.68
CA ILE A 217 -13.72 15.57 -26.50
C ILE A 217 -15.00 16.05 -27.17
N TYR A 218 -15.81 15.13 -27.67
CA TYR A 218 -16.99 15.45 -28.47
C TYR A 218 -18.28 15.18 -27.70
N VAL A 219 -19.29 16.03 -27.88
CA VAL A 219 -20.62 15.79 -27.31
C VAL A 219 -21.16 14.44 -27.80
N GLY A 220 -21.69 13.63 -26.90
CA GLY A 220 -22.15 12.26 -27.17
C GLY A 220 -21.06 11.20 -27.11
N GLN A 221 -19.77 11.59 -27.02
CA GLN A 221 -18.67 10.64 -26.82
C GLN A 221 -18.84 9.93 -25.47
N LYS A 222 -18.66 8.61 -25.47
CA LYS A 222 -18.66 7.78 -24.27
C LYS A 222 -17.25 7.70 -23.72
N ILE A 223 -17.04 8.12 -22.48
CA ILE A 223 -15.75 8.11 -21.80
C ILE A 223 -15.83 7.28 -20.52
N LYS A 224 -14.77 6.55 -20.24
CA LYS A 224 -14.58 5.75 -19.03
C LYS A 224 -14.03 6.64 -17.91
N ILE A 225 -14.72 6.72 -16.79
CA ILE A 225 -14.27 7.47 -15.60
C ILE A 225 -13.98 6.47 -14.48
N LYS A 226 -12.74 6.47 -13.97
CA LYS A 226 -12.29 5.70 -12.80
C LYS A 226 -12.15 6.60 -11.58
#